data_AF-A0A831KGC2-F1
#
_entry.id   AF-A0A831KGC2-F1
#
_cell.length_a   1.000
_cell.length_b   1.000
_cell.length_c   1.000
_cell.angle_alpha   90.00
_cell.angle_beta   90.00
_cell.angle_gamma   90.00
#
_symmetry.space_group_name_H-M   'P 1'
#
loop_
_entity.id
_entity.type
_entity.pdbx_description
1 polymer ?
#
loop_
_entity_poly.entity_id
_entity_poly.type
_entity_poly.pdbx_seq_one_letter_code
_entity_poly.pdbx_strand_id
1 'polypeptide(L)'
;MSTIGFEQEELDFAGPLRLAAKLTLAVNNETINEPRRLYDLALAQPNVTQLWRPVKNPAAFGLQPGAKQLLWNHGNPVGRTTKARRFWHEADAEQQKRLAGL
;
A
#
# COMPACT_ATOMS: atom_id res chain seq x y z
N MET A 1 -2.60 2.53 -11.77
CA MET A 1 -1.34 1.75 -11.80
C MET A 1 -0.21 2.71 -12.11
N SER A 2 0.64 3.06 -11.14
CA SER A 2 1.90 3.75 -11.40
C SER A 2 3.04 2.83 -11.03
N THR A 3 3.73 2.34 -12.06
CA THR A 3 4.98 1.59 -11.96
C THR A 3 6.09 2.57 -11.59
N ILE A 4 6.73 2.35 -10.44
CA ILE A 4 8.01 3.00 -10.13
C ILE A 4 9.03 2.32 -11.05
N GLY A 5 9.46 3.02 -12.10
CA GLY A 5 10.54 2.57 -12.97
C GLY A 5 11.83 2.57 -12.18
N PHE A 6 12.31 1.38 -11.82
CA PHE A 6 13.72 1.18 -11.48
C PHE A 6 14.46 1.09 -12.81
N GLU A 7 15.42 1.99 -13.04
CA GLU A 7 16.33 1.84 -14.18
C GLU A 7 17.04 0.49 -14.03
N GLN A 8 16.94 -0.34 -15.08
CA GLN A 8 17.41 -1.74 -15.06
C GLN A 8 18.91 -1.88 -14.77
N GLU A 9 19.68 -0.80 -14.88
CA GLU A 9 21.14 -0.79 -14.77
C GLU A 9 21.66 -0.76 -13.31
N GLU A 10 20.83 -0.46 -12.30
CA GLU A 10 21.24 -0.55 -10.88
C GLU A 10 21.03 -1.96 -10.27
N LEU A 11 20.59 -2.93 -11.07
CA LEU A 11 20.29 -4.32 -10.64
C LEU A 11 21.49 -5.27 -10.70
N ASP A 12 22.65 -4.81 -11.17
CA ASP A 12 23.82 -5.64 -11.49
C ASP A 12 24.58 -6.21 -10.28
N PHE A 13 24.12 -6.01 -9.04
CA PHE A 13 24.79 -6.54 -7.84
C PHE A 13 23.97 -7.56 -7.04
N ALA A 14 22.87 -8.08 -7.59
CA ALA A 14 21.98 -9.00 -6.89
C ALA A 14 22.28 -10.47 -7.25
N GLY A 15 23.17 -11.13 -6.51
CA GLY A 15 23.50 -12.56 -6.69
C GLY A 15 22.29 -13.52 -6.68
N PRO A 16 22.48 -14.80 -7.08
CA PRO A 16 21.41 -15.76 -7.42
C PRO A 16 20.34 -15.95 -6.34
N LEU A 17 20.72 -15.80 -5.06
CA LEU A 17 19.79 -15.86 -3.92
C LEU A 17 18.76 -14.73 -3.91
N ARG A 18 19.13 -13.52 -4.36
CA ARG A 18 18.21 -12.38 -4.43
C ARG A 18 17.24 -12.52 -5.60
N LEU A 19 17.66 -13.12 -6.72
CA LEU A 19 16.77 -13.47 -7.82
C LEU A 19 15.76 -14.53 -7.39
N ALA A 20 16.22 -15.59 -6.72
CA ALA A 20 15.36 -16.63 -6.17
C ALA A 20 14.35 -16.06 -5.15
N ALA A 21 14.79 -15.19 -4.24
CA ALA A 21 13.92 -14.52 -3.28
C ALA A 21 12.88 -13.61 -3.96
N LYS A 22 13.27 -12.87 -5.00
CA LYS A 22 12.35 -12.04 -5.79
C LYS A 22 11.34 -12.88 -6.56
N LEU A 23 11.77 -14.00 -7.15
CA LEU A 23 10.88 -14.93 -7.85
C LEU A 23 9.89 -15.57 -6.88
N THR A 24 10.33 -15.99 -5.70
CA THR A 24 9.41 -16.52 -4.67
C THR A 24 8.44 -15.45 -4.17
N LEU A 25 8.90 -14.22 -3.95
CA LEU A 25 8.02 -13.09 -3.60
C LEU A 25 7.02 -12.75 -4.71
N ALA A 26 7.44 -12.79 -5.98
CA ALA A 26 6.58 -12.50 -7.12
C ALA A 26 5.53 -13.59 -7.35
N VAL A 27 5.91 -14.86 -7.16
CA VAL A 27 5.00 -16.02 -7.28
C VAL A 27 4.02 -16.09 -6.09
N ASN A 28 4.42 -15.63 -4.91
CA ASN A 28 3.56 -15.60 -3.72
C ASN A 28 2.61 -14.40 -3.65
N ASN A 29 2.60 -13.50 -4.62
CA ASN A 29 1.65 -12.40 -4.67
C ASN A 29 0.35 -12.84 -5.34
N GLU A 30 -0.54 -13.47 -4.57
CA GLU A 30 -1.93 -13.61 -5.00
C GLU A 30 -2.61 -12.24 -5.03
N THR A 31 -3.23 -11.89 -6.16
CA THR A 31 -4.09 -10.71 -6.21
C THR A 31 -5.40 -11.02 -5.50
N ILE A 32 -5.56 -10.49 -4.30
CA ILE A 32 -6.80 -10.64 -3.52
C ILE A 32 -7.65 -9.39 -3.72
N ASN A 33 -8.74 -9.52 -4.49
CA ASN A 33 -9.67 -8.42 -4.77
C ASN A 33 -10.96 -8.48 -3.94
N GLU A 34 -11.14 -9.53 -3.12
CA GLU A 34 -12.31 -9.68 -2.28
C GLU A 34 -12.19 -8.83 -1.00
N PRO A 35 -13.09 -7.85 -0.77
CA PRO A 35 -12.96 -6.93 0.37
C PRO A 35 -12.98 -7.64 1.72
N ARG A 36 -13.75 -8.72 1.85
CA ARG A 36 -13.79 -9.56 3.05
C ARG A 36 -12.43 -10.21 3.34
N ARG A 37 -11.81 -10.83 2.35
CA ARG A 37 -10.51 -11.49 2.51
C ARG A 37 -9.41 -10.47 2.82
N LEU A 38 -9.46 -9.29 2.21
CA LEU A 38 -8.56 -8.17 2.54
C LEU A 38 -8.72 -7.70 3.99
N TYR A 39 -9.96 -7.62 4.48
CA TYR A 39 -10.25 -7.23 5.85
C TYR A 39 -9.69 -8.22 6.86
N ASP A 40 -9.90 -9.53 6.62
CA ASP A 40 -9.40 -10.59 7.49
C ASP A 40 -7.86 -10.63 7.50
N LEU A 41 -7.23 -10.44 6.34
CA LEU A 41 -5.77 -10.34 6.24
C LEU A 41 -5.21 -9.10 6.95
N ALA A 42 -5.90 -7.95 6.84
CA ALA A 42 -5.49 -6.74 7.54
C ALA A 42 -5.55 -6.95 9.06
N LEU A 43 -6.57 -7.64 9.57
CA LEU A 43 -6.67 -7.95 11.01
C LEU A 43 -5.55 -8.86 11.52
N ALA A 44 -5.00 -9.72 10.67
CA ALA A 44 -3.89 -10.59 11.04
C ALA A 44 -2.54 -9.85 11.12
N GLN A 45 -2.46 -8.60 10.63
CA GLN A 45 -1.22 -7.83 10.66
C GLN A 45 -0.95 -7.25 12.06
N PRO A 46 0.31 -7.31 12.55
CA PRO A 46 0.65 -6.84 13.89
C PRO A 46 0.48 -5.33 14.08
N ASN A 47 0.51 -4.57 12.99
CA ASN A 47 0.47 -3.11 12.99
C ASN A 47 -0.94 -2.54 12.76
N VAL A 48 -1.97 -3.40 12.74
CA VAL A 48 -3.35 -3.00 12.51
C VAL A 48 -4.12 -3.03 13.83
N THR A 49 -4.79 -1.91 14.12
CA THR A 49 -5.65 -1.78 15.30
C THR A 49 -7.09 -1.58 14.86
N GLN A 50 -8.02 -2.31 15.47
CA GLN A 50 -9.45 -2.07 15.29
C GLN A 50 -9.86 -0.77 16.00
N LEU A 51 -10.47 0.14 15.27
CA LEU A 51 -11.07 1.35 15.82
C LEU A 51 -12.43 1.06 16.43
N TRP A 52 -12.93 1.98 17.26
CA TRP A 52 -14.24 1.85 17.88
C TRP A 52 -15.40 2.00 16.90
N ARG A 53 -15.20 2.71 15.77
CA ARG A 53 -16.25 2.97 14.79
C ARG A 53 -16.49 1.76 13.88
N PRO A 54 -17.75 1.42 13.56
CA PRO A 54 -18.05 0.42 12.55
C PRO A 54 -17.76 0.95 11.14
N VAL A 55 -17.47 0.04 10.21
CA VAL A 55 -17.40 0.31 8.77
C VAL A 55 -18.80 0.72 8.30
N LYS A 56 -18.86 1.76 7.46
CA LYS A 56 -20.11 2.20 6.85
C LYS A 56 -20.55 1.18 5.81
N ASN A 57 -21.79 0.70 5.93
CA ASN A 57 -22.39 -0.29 5.02
C ASN A 57 -21.52 -1.56 4.82
N PRO A 58 -21.27 -2.34 5.89
CA PRO A 58 -20.36 -3.49 5.82
C PRO A 58 -20.84 -4.58 4.85
N ALA A 59 -22.17 -4.72 4.66
CA ALA A 59 -22.77 -5.71 3.77
C ALA A 59 -22.35 -5.51 2.29
N ALA A 60 -22.16 -4.28 1.83
CA ALA A 60 -21.70 -3.98 0.47
C ALA A 60 -20.29 -4.52 0.17
N PHE A 61 -19.52 -4.79 1.23
CA PHE A 61 -18.16 -5.33 1.15
C PHE A 61 -18.09 -6.81 1.57
N GLY A 62 -19.24 -7.46 1.82
CA GLY A 62 -19.30 -8.83 2.32
C GLY A 62 -18.79 -8.99 3.76
N LEU A 63 -18.71 -7.90 4.52
CA LEU A 63 -18.24 -7.90 5.90
C LEU A 63 -19.39 -8.21 6.87
N GLN A 64 -19.05 -8.80 8.02
CA GLN A 64 -20.04 -9.07 9.05
C GLN A 64 -20.67 -7.78 9.60
N PRO A 65 -21.94 -7.81 10.04
CA PRO A 65 -22.55 -6.69 10.74
C PRO A 65 -21.70 -6.28 11.95
N GLY A 66 -21.36 -4.99 12.04
CA GLY A 66 -20.52 -4.47 13.12
C GLY A 66 -19.01 -4.58 12.89
N ALA A 67 -18.55 -5.02 11.71
CA ALA A 67 -17.14 -4.95 11.34
C ALA A 67 -16.57 -3.54 11.61
N LYS A 68 -15.45 -3.48 12.33
CA LYS A 68 -14.84 -2.22 12.78
C LYS A 68 -13.91 -1.64 11.72
N GLN A 69 -13.80 -0.33 11.68
CA GLN A 69 -12.77 0.33 10.88
C GLN A 69 -11.38 -0.08 11.37
N LEU A 70 -10.43 -0.23 10.45
CA LEU A 70 -9.06 -0.63 10.75
C LEU A 70 -8.13 0.56 10.58
N LEU A 71 -7.22 0.74 11.52
CA LEU A 71 -6.12 1.69 11.44
C LEU A 71 -4.82 0.91 11.31
N TRP A 72 -4.13 1.07 10.19
CA TRP A 72 -2.77 0.59 10.05
C TRP A 72 -1.80 1.67 10.56
N ASN A 73 -0.99 1.31 11.55
CA ASN A 73 0.02 2.20 12.13
C ASN A 73 1.41 1.71 11.72
N HIS A 74 2.06 2.44 10.83
CA HIS A 74 3.43 2.14 10.39
C HIS A 74 4.47 2.30 11.51
N GLY A 75 4.17 3.05 12.59
CA GLY A 75 5.11 3.33 13.69
C GLY A 75 6.21 4.34 13.36
N ASN A 76 6.38 4.70 12.08
CA ASN A 76 7.26 5.77 11.62
C ASN A 76 6.42 6.96 11.15
N PRO A 77 6.98 8.19 11.07
CA PRO A 77 6.30 9.32 10.43
C PRO A 77 6.08 9.02 8.94
N VAL A 78 4.89 8.52 8.61
CA VAL A 78 4.44 8.28 7.24
C VAL A 78 3.69 9.50 6.74
N GLY A 79 4.18 10.03 5.63
CA GLY A 79 3.64 11.20 4.94
C GLY A 79 4.66 11.68 3.92
N ARG A 80 4.31 12.69 3.12
CA ARG A 80 5.30 13.35 2.27
C ARG A 80 6.40 13.91 3.18
N THR A 81 7.65 13.50 2.97
CA THR A 81 8.81 14.09 3.66
C THR A 81 8.82 15.60 3.42
N THR A 82 9.50 16.39 4.27
CA THR A 82 9.61 17.84 4.07
C THR A 82 10.08 18.20 2.65
N LYS A 83 11.02 17.40 2.10
CA LYS A 83 11.49 17.53 0.72
C LYS A 83 10.41 17.24 -0.32
N ALA A 84 9.62 16.17 -0.13
CA ALA A 84 8.51 15.83 -1.03
C ALA A 84 7.34 16.83 -0.95
N ARG A 85 7.09 17.44 0.22
CA ARG A 85 6.12 18.54 0.37
C ARG A 85 6.58 19.78 -0.38
N ARG A 86 7.85 20.16 -0.23
CA ARG A 86 8.43 21.30 -0.94
C ARG A 86 8.34 21.13 -2.46
N PHE A 87 8.76 19.98 -2.96
CA PHE A 87 8.63 19.65 -4.38
C PHE A 87 7.18 19.72 -4.88
N TRP A 88 6.23 19.20 -4.09
CA TRP A 88 4.81 19.30 -4.44
C TRP A 88 4.30 20.75 -4.53
N HIS A 89 4.75 21.63 -3.64
CA HIS A 89 4.36 23.05 -3.65
C HIS A 89 5.06 23.86 -4.74
N GLU A 90 6.24 23.43 -5.19
CA GLU A 90 6.96 24.03 -6.31
C GLU A 90 6.44 23.53 -7.68
N ALA A 91 5.80 22.36 -7.71
CA ALA A 91 5.21 21.79 -8.93
C ALA A 91 3.94 22.54 -9.35
N ASP A 92 3.78 22.75 -10.66
CA ASP A 92 2.58 23.36 -11.23
C ASP A 92 1.36 22.43 -11.19
N ALA A 93 0.18 22.97 -11.55
CA ALA A 93 -1.07 22.22 -11.47
C ALA A 93 -1.12 20.98 -12.39
N GLU A 94 -0.39 20.97 -13.51
CA GLU A 94 -0.34 19.84 -14.43
C GLU A 94 0.58 18.73 -13.90
N GLN A 95 1.74 19.13 -13.37
CA GLN A 95 2.69 18.24 -12.71
C GLN A 95 2.09 17.60 -11.47
N GLN A 96 1.34 18.36 -10.67
CA GLN A 96 0.62 17.83 -9.50
C GLN A 96 -0.40 16.76 -9.89
N LYS A 97 -1.16 16.93 -10.99
CA LYS A 97 -2.10 15.90 -11.47
C LYS A 97 -1.39 14.61 -11.86
N ARG A 98 -0.31 14.72 -12.65
CA ARG A 98 0.52 13.55 -13.01
C ARG A 98 1.09 12.85 -11.78
N LEU A 99 1.62 13.60 -10.81
CA LEU A 99 2.20 13.05 -9.58
C LEU A 99 1.14 12.42 -8.64
N ALA A 100 -0.09 12.91 -8.67
CA ALA A 100 -1.22 12.30 -7.94
C ALA A 100 -1.78 11.06 -8.64
N GLY A 101 -1.38 10.79 -9.89
CA GLY A 101 -1.96 9.72 -10.70
C GLY A 101 -3.42 9.98 -11.08
N LEU A 102 -3.79 11.26 -11.23
CA LEU A 102 -5.12 11.75 -11.61
C LEU A 102 -5.13 12.30 -13.04
#